data_AF-A0A535W0X3-F1
#
_entry.id   AF-A0A535W0X3-F1
#
_cell.length_a   1.000
_cell.length_b   1.000
_cell.length_c   1.000
_cell.angle_alpha   90.00
_cell.angle_beta   90.00
_cell.angle_gamma   90.00
#
_symmetry.space_group_name_H-M   'P 1'
#
loop_
_entity.id
_entity.type
_entity.pdbx_description
1 polymer ?
#
loop_
_entity_poly.entity_id
_entity_poly.type
_entity_poly.pdbx_seq_one_letter_code
_entity_poly.pdbx_strand_id
1 'polypeptide(L)'
;MHWQSAVSDGGRAIGEAVATVTPDCPHQRDVWHILHACQQVQARQDRLVEGLRQRTPVVARQAARVAAGKRPRGKCPRSDVDAHAAELAQAQYVCEGLRYLSGELRQLLGVVVLTAQGPMPSTVRHAE
;
A
#
# COMPACT_ATOMS: atom_id res chain seq x y z
N MET A 1 39.94 -2.69 3.72
CA MET A 1 38.61 -2.15 3.37
C MET A 1 37.74 -2.39 4.60
N HIS A 2 37.24 -1.35 5.26
CA HIS A 2 36.38 -1.50 6.46
C HIS A 2 34.94 -1.19 6.06
N TRP A 3 34.05 -2.18 6.17
CA TRP A 3 32.63 -2.01 5.90
C TRP A 3 31.95 -1.41 7.12
N GLN A 4 31.12 -0.37 6.93
CA GLN A 4 30.43 0.33 8.01
C GLN A 4 29.08 -0.31 8.38
N SER A 5 28.42 -0.96 7.41
CA SER A 5 27.18 -1.74 7.60
C SER A 5 27.03 -2.78 6.48
N ALA A 6 26.21 -3.81 6.72
CA ALA A 6 25.82 -4.81 5.72
C ALA A 6 24.30 -4.84 5.57
N VAL A 7 23.80 -4.92 4.33
CA VAL A 7 22.37 -5.04 4.02
C VAL A 7 22.14 -6.27 3.14
N SER A 8 21.13 -7.09 3.45
CA SER A 8 20.78 -8.28 2.66
C SER A 8 19.28 -8.56 2.69
N ASP A 9 18.76 -9.39 1.79
CA ASP A 9 17.35 -9.82 1.77
C ASP A 9 16.84 -10.52 3.06
N GLY A 10 17.77 -10.93 3.95
CA GLY A 10 17.48 -11.52 5.25
C GLY A 10 17.25 -13.03 5.21
N GLY A 11 17.66 -13.71 4.13
CA GLY A 11 17.73 -15.17 4.11
C GLY A 11 18.69 -15.72 5.15
N ARG A 12 18.37 -16.87 5.76
CA ARG A 12 19.20 -17.47 6.81
C ARG A 12 20.65 -17.68 6.37
N ALA A 13 20.86 -18.19 5.16
CA ALA A 13 22.19 -18.43 4.60
C ALA A 13 23.02 -17.15 4.43
N ILE A 14 22.39 -16.04 3.99
CA ILE A 14 23.11 -14.77 3.83
C ILE A 14 23.35 -14.10 5.19
N GLY A 15 22.45 -14.28 6.16
CA GLY A 15 22.67 -13.86 7.55
C GLY A 15 23.88 -14.55 8.19
N GLU A 16 23.99 -15.87 8.02
CA GLU A 16 25.14 -16.66 8.49
C GLU A 16 26.45 -16.24 7.78
N ALA A 17 26.39 -15.98 6.47
CA ALA A 17 27.53 -15.49 5.71
C ALA A 17 28.00 -14.09 6.16
N VAL A 18 27.06 -13.14 6.37
CA VAL A 18 27.38 -11.79 6.85
C VAL A 18 27.97 -11.84 8.27
N ALA A 19 27.42 -12.67 9.15
CA ALA A 19 27.95 -12.86 10.49
C ALA A 19 29.38 -13.45 10.48
N THR A 20 29.71 -14.26 9.48
CA THR A 20 31.05 -14.87 9.33
C THR A 20 32.07 -13.88 8.78
N VAL A 21 31.70 -13.09 7.76
CA VAL A 21 32.63 -12.20 7.04
C VAL A 21 32.81 -10.87 7.76
N THR A 22 31.77 -10.38 8.43
CA THR A 22 31.75 -9.08 9.12
C THR A 22 31.02 -9.17 10.46
N PRO A 23 31.58 -9.92 11.44
CA PRO A 23 30.92 -10.16 12.73
C PRO A 23 30.67 -8.89 13.54
N ASP A 24 31.56 -7.89 13.40
CA ASP A 24 31.49 -6.63 14.15
C ASP A 24 30.67 -5.56 13.42
N CYS A 25 30.10 -5.88 12.26
CA CYS A 25 29.39 -4.92 11.42
C CYS A 25 27.87 -5.04 11.62
N PRO A 26 27.15 -3.92 11.85
CA PRO A 26 25.70 -3.95 11.91
C PRO A 26 25.09 -4.52 10.62
N HIS A 27 24.24 -5.54 10.76
CA HIS A 27 23.51 -6.16 9.65
C HIS A 27 22.04 -5.75 9.65
N GLN A 28 21.53 -5.34 8.49
CA GLN A 28 20.14 -4.96 8.29
C GLN A 28 19.49 -5.79 7.18
N ARG A 29 18.20 -6.08 7.36
CA ARG A 29 17.37 -6.67 6.31
C ARG A 29 16.92 -5.61 5.30
N ASP A 30 17.09 -5.91 4.02
CA ASP A 30 16.47 -5.17 2.94
C ASP A 30 14.97 -5.46 2.93
N VAL A 31 14.19 -4.43 3.25
CA VAL A 31 12.72 -4.46 3.27
C VAL A 31 12.13 -3.70 2.09
N TRP A 32 12.95 -3.21 1.16
CA TRP A 32 12.52 -2.39 0.03
C TRP A 32 11.44 -3.09 -0.80
N HIS A 33 11.64 -4.37 -1.14
CA HIS A 33 10.69 -5.16 -1.93
C HIS A 33 9.31 -5.25 -1.27
N ILE A 34 9.27 -5.37 0.07
CA ILE A 34 8.02 -5.45 0.84
C ILE A 34 7.29 -4.10 0.77
N LEU A 35 7.99 -3.02 1.07
CA LEU A 35 7.43 -1.67 1.03
C LEU A 35 6.97 -1.28 -0.38
N HIS A 36 7.71 -1.71 -1.39
CA HIS A 36 7.36 -1.50 -2.78
C HIS A 36 6.08 -2.28 -3.15
N ALA A 37 5.97 -3.55 -2.74
CA ALA A 37 4.75 -4.32 -2.94
C ALA A 37 3.53 -3.68 -2.25
N CYS A 38 3.68 -3.22 -1.00
CA CYS A 38 2.64 -2.46 -0.30
C CYS A 38 2.21 -1.22 -1.09
N GLN A 39 3.16 -0.43 -1.61
CA GLN A 39 2.86 0.74 -2.44
C GLN A 39 2.10 0.37 -3.73
N GLN A 40 2.52 -0.70 -4.42
CA GLN A 40 1.85 -1.14 -5.63
C GLN A 40 0.40 -1.57 -5.36
N VAL A 41 0.17 -2.31 -4.28
CA VAL A 41 -1.18 -2.74 -3.88
C VAL A 41 -2.03 -1.54 -3.48
N GLN A 42 -1.49 -0.60 -2.70
CA GLN A 42 -2.16 0.66 -2.35
C GLN A 42 -2.61 1.43 -3.60
N ALA A 43 -1.71 1.63 -4.57
CA ALA A 43 -2.02 2.34 -5.80
C ALA A 43 -3.07 1.63 -6.68
N ARG A 44 -3.20 0.30 -6.59
CA ARG A 44 -4.27 -0.44 -7.26
C ARG A 44 -5.61 -0.20 -6.57
N GLN A 45 -5.63 -0.19 -5.24
CA GLN A 45 -6.85 0.06 -4.46
C GLN A 45 -7.34 1.51 -4.57
N ASP A 46 -6.43 2.49 -4.54
CA ASP A 46 -6.78 3.90 -4.75
C ASP A 46 -7.47 4.10 -6.12
N ARG A 47 -6.93 3.46 -7.17
CA ARG A 47 -7.54 3.48 -8.51
C ARG A 47 -8.90 2.80 -8.57
N LEU A 48 -9.10 1.71 -7.82
CA LEU A 48 -10.39 1.05 -7.73
C LEU A 48 -11.44 1.94 -7.08
N VAL A 49 -11.10 2.54 -5.92
CA VAL A 49 -11.98 3.47 -5.21
C VAL A 49 -12.34 4.65 -6.10
N GLU A 50 -11.36 5.25 -6.76
CA GLU A 50 -11.59 6.37 -7.67
C GLU A 50 -12.48 5.97 -8.85
N GLY A 51 -12.23 4.80 -9.45
CA GLY A 51 -13.08 4.26 -10.51
C GLY A 51 -14.54 4.02 -10.07
N LEU A 52 -14.77 3.57 -8.84
CA LEU A 52 -16.11 3.40 -8.29
C LEU A 52 -16.80 4.75 -8.02
N ARG A 53 -16.07 5.73 -7.46
CA ARG A 53 -16.56 7.09 -7.22
C ARG A 53 -17.01 7.77 -8.52
N GLN A 54 -16.19 7.67 -9.57
CA GLN A 54 -16.51 8.23 -10.88
C GLN A 54 -17.75 7.59 -11.53
N ARG A 55 -18.06 6.33 -11.20
CA ARG A 55 -19.24 5.61 -11.70
C ARG A 55 -20.52 5.94 -10.94
N THR A 56 -20.45 6.44 -9.70
CA THR A 56 -21.61 6.81 -8.88
C THR A 56 -22.66 7.66 -9.64
N PRO A 57 -22.32 8.75 -10.33
CA PRO A 57 -23.33 9.53 -11.07
C PRO A 57 -23.98 8.75 -12.21
N VAL A 58 -23.25 7.82 -12.85
CA VAL A 58 -23.81 6.97 -13.91
C VAL A 58 -24.81 5.98 -13.32
N VAL A 59 -24.46 5.32 -12.21
CA VAL A 59 -25.35 4.37 -11.52
C VAL A 59 -26.62 5.08 -11.06
N ALA A 60 -26.50 6.26 -10.44
CA ALA A 60 -27.65 7.06 -10.01
C ALA A 60 -28.57 7.43 -11.19
N ARG A 61 -28.01 7.84 -12.35
CA ARG A 61 -28.80 8.12 -13.55
C ARG A 61 -29.51 6.87 -14.08
N GLN A 62 -28.86 5.71 -14.06
CA GLN A 62 -29.49 4.46 -14.50
C GLN A 62 -30.61 4.03 -13.55
N ALA A 63 -30.39 4.15 -12.24
CA ALA A 63 -31.40 3.89 -11.22
C ALA A 63 -32.63 4.78 -11.42
N ALA A 64 -32.44 6.08 -11.61
CA ALA A 64 -33.52 7.03 -11.87
C ALA A 64 -34.30 6.69 -13.17
N ARG A 65 -33.59 6.22 -14.21
CA ARG A 65 -34.25 5.75 -15.45
C ARG A 65 -35.11 4.52 -15.20
N VAL A 66 -34.59 3.53 -14.47
CA VAL A 66 -35.32 2.30 -14.13
C VAL A 66 -36.55 2.62 -13.26
N ALA A 67 -36.39 3.48 -12.26
CA ALA A 67 -37.49 3.97 -11.42
C ALA A 67 -38.57 4.70 -12.25
N ALA A 68 -38.18 5.41 -13.31
CA ALA A 68 -39.10 6.02 -14.27
C ALA A 68 -39.70 5.02 -15.29
N GLY A 69 -39.55 3.70 -15.07
CA GLY A 69 -40.06 2.64 -15.95
C GLY A 69 -39.31 2.51 -17.29
N LYS A 70 -38.18 3.20 -17.46
CA LYS A 70 -37.40 3.17 -18.71
C LYS A 70 -36.37 2.05 -18.64
N ARG A 71 -36.08 1.44 -19.78
CA ARG A 71 -35.00 0.46 -19.90
C ARG A 71 -33.63 1.12 -19.61
N PRO A 72 -32.74 0.42 -18.88
CA PRO A 72 -31.39 0.90 -18.62
C PRO A 72 -30.57 0.93 -19.92
N ARG A 73 -29.56 1.81 -19.98
CA ARG A 73 -28.77 2.08 -21.20
C ARG A 73 -27.30 1.69 -21.02
N GLY A 74 -26.71 1.09 -22.06
CA GLY A 74 -25.28 0.75 -22.13
C GLY A 74 -25.00 -0.75 -22.00
N LYS A 75 -23.72 -1.14 -22.14
CA LYS A 75 -23.27 -2.52 -21.94
C LYS A 75 -23.16 -2.80 -20.43
N CYS A 76 -23.94 -3.76 -19.93
CA CYS A 76 -24.02 -4.13 -18.51
C CYS A 76 -24.34 -2.95 -17.57
N PRO A 77 -25.52 -2.33 -17.69
CA PRO A 77 -25.87 -1.16 -16.90
C PRO A 77 -26.05 -1.55 -15.42
N ARG A 78 -25.26 -0.94 -14.53
CA ARG A 78 -25.52 -0.97 -13.09
C ARG A 78 -26.53 0.11 -12.75
N SER A 79 -27.64 -0.29 -12.14
CA SER A 79 -28.72 0.59 -11.68
C SER A 79 -29.06 0.42 -10.20
N ASP A 80 -28.39 -0.52 -9.53
CA ASP A 80 -28.53 -0.74 -8.10
C ASP A 80 -27.61 0.23 -7.36
N VAL A 81 -28.21 1.24 -6.72
CA VAL A 81 -27.48 2.29 -5.99
C VAL A 81 -26.94 1.74 -4.68
N ASP A 82 -27.71 0.89 -3.99
CA ASP A 82 -27.35 0.38 -2.67
C ASP A 82 -26.20 -0.62 -2.79
N ALA A 83 -26.26 -1.52 -3.78
CA ALA A 83 -25.16 -2.44 -4.07
C ALA A 83 -23.88 -1.69 -4.48
N HIS A 84 -23.99 -0.62 -5.28
CA HIS A 84 -22.83 0.20 -5.66
C HIS A 84 -22.26 0.97 -4.46
N ALA A 85 -23.12 1.50 -3.58
CA ALA A 85 -22.70 2.18 -2.36
C ALA A 85 -21.98 1.22 -1.41
N ALA A 86 -22.49 -0.01 -1.25
CA ALA A 86 -21.84 -1.04 -0.45
C ALA A 86 -20.47 -1.45 -1.02
N GLU A 87 -20.36 -1.62 -2.34
CA GLU A 87 -19.09 -1.92 -3.02
C GLU A 87 -18.07 -0.79 -2.83
N LEU A 88 -18.50 0.47 -2.98
CA LEU A 88 -17.65 1.63 -2.74
C LEU A 88 -17.18 1.71 -1.27
N ALA A 89 -18.09 1.54 -0.32
CA ALA A 89 -17.76 1.56 1.11
C ALA A 89 -16.76 0.47 1.48
N GLN A 90 -16.96 -0.76 0.97
CA GLN A 90 -16.03 -1.86 1.18
C GLN A 90 -14.65 -1.57 0.58
N ALA A 91 -14.59 -1.04 -0.64
CA ALA A 91 -13.33 -0.67 -1.28
C ALA A 91 -12.58 0.42 -0.50
N GLN A 92 -13.31 1.42 0.03
CA GLN A 92 -12.74 2.45 0.89
C GLN A 92 -12.18 1.86 2.19
N TYR A 93 -12.94 1.00 2.86
CA TYR A 93 -12.51 0.34 4.09
C TYR A 93 -11.22 -0.46 3.89
N VAL A 94 -11.15 -1.26 2.81
CA VAL A 94 -9.94 -2.04 2.48
C VAL A 94 -8.76 -1.12 2.16
N CYS A 95 -8.99 -0.03 1.41
CA CYS A 95 -7.97 0.95 1.07
C CYS A 95 -7.40 1.65 2.31
N GLU A 96 -8.25 2.04 3.26
CA GLU A 96 -7.86 2.64 4.53
C GLU A 96 -7.12 1.64 5.42
N GLY A 97 -7.62 0.40 5.53
CA GLY A 97 -6.96 -0.67 6.27
C GLY A 97 -5.56 -0.96 5.74
N LEU A 98 -5.37 -1.00 4.41
CA LEU A 98 -4.05 -1.19 3.80
C LEU A 98 -3.11 -0.03 4.08
N ARG A 99 -3.62 1.22 4.05
CA ARG A 99 -2.82 2.41 4.38
C ARG A 99 -2.37 2.37 5.84
N TYR A 100 -3.28 2.01 6.74
CA TYR A 100 -2.98 1.82 8.16
C TYR A 100 -1.92 0.74 8.37
N LEU A 101 -2.16 -0.49 7.90
CA LEU A 101 -1.24 -1.61 8.09
C LEU A 101 0.12 -1.37 7.44
N SER A 102 0.16 -0.72 6.27
CA SER A 102 1.43 -0.34 5.63
C SER A 102 2.18 0.75 6.39
N GLY A 103 1.46 1.63 7.10
CA GLY A 103 2.03 2.61 8.03
C GLY A 103 2.64 1.92 9.25
N GLU A 104 1.87 1.06 9.91
CA GLU A 104 2.32 0.26 11.06
C GLU A 104 3.53 -0.60 10.69
N LEU A 105 3.53 -1.24 9.51
CA LEU A 105 4.66 -2.01 9.03
C LEU A 105 5.92 -1.15 8.89
N ARG A 106 5.82 0.07 8.36
CA ARG A 106 6.98 1.00 8.28
C ARG A 106 7.49 1.39 9.66
N GLN A 107 6.58 1.62 10.61
CA GLN A 107 6.94 1.94 11.99
C GLN A 107 7.65 0.76 12.67
N LEU A 108 7.07 -0.44 12.60
CA LEU A 108 7.60 -1.66 13.22
C LEU A 108 8.94 -2.11 12.62
N LEU A 109 9.07 -2.02 11.30
CA LEU A 109 10.35 -2.30 10.63
C LEU A 109 11.42 -1.25 10.93
N GLY A 110 11.03 -0.16 11.62
CA GLY A 110 11.95 0.89 12.04
C GLY A 110 12.76 1.44 10.88
N VAL A 111 12.20 1.46 9.66
CA VAL A 111 12.92 1.67 8.37
C VAL A 111 13.98 2.75 8.51
N VAL A 112 15.22 2.33 8.76
CA VAL A 112 16.35 3.24 8.91
C VAL A 112 16.70 3.71 7.51
N VAL A 113 16.34 4.95 7.20
CA VAL A 113 16.82 5.61 5.98
C VAL A 113 18.28 5.93 6.22
N LEU A 114 19.18 5.29 5.48
CA LEU A 114 20.60 5.65 5.49
C LEU A 114 20.77 6.92 4.64
N THR A 115 21.28 7.98 5.25
CA THR A 115 21.73 9.18 4.54
C THR A 115 23.24 9.15 4.36
N ALA A 116 23.80 10.10 3.61
CA ALA A 116 25.25 10.26 3.48
C ALA A 116 25.96 10.48 4.83
N GLN A 117 25.23 10.84 5.88
CA GLN A 117 25.72 11.09 7.23
C GLN A 117 25.43 9.93 8.21
N GLY A 118 24.87 8.82 7.72
CA GLY A 118 24.53 7.65 8.53
C GLY A 118 23.02 7.44 8.71
N PRO A 119 22.60 6.60 9.68
CA PRO A 119 21.21 6.28 9.89
C PRO A 119 20.39 7.50 10.34
N MET A 120 19.32 7.83 9.60
CA MET A 120 18.44 8.96 9.91
C MET A 120 17.67 8.71 11.23
N PRO A 121 17.71 9.65 12.19
CA PRO A 121 16.99 9.51 13.46
C PRO A 121 15.47 9.36 13.27
N SER A 122 14.82 8.60 14.17
CA SER A 122 13.35 8.47 14.21
C SER A 122 12.62 9.80 14.33
N THR A 123 13.17 10.76 15.07
CA THR A 123 12.57 12.09 15.28
C THR A 123 12.45 12.93 14.01
N VAL A 124 13.33 12.71 13.03
CA VAL A 124 13.30 13.41 11.72
C VAL A 124 12.31 12.74 10.76
N ARG A 125 12.09 11.42 10.89
CA ARG A 125 11.17 10.64 10.05
C ARG A 125 9.69 10.98 10.23
N HIS A 126 9.29 11.55 11.38
CA HIS A 126 7.88 11.85 11.69
C HIS A 126 7.43 13.27 11.30
N ALA A 127 8.32 14.07 10.72
CA ALA A 127 8.07 15.48 10.39
C ALA A 127 7.71 15.74 8.91
N GLU A 128 7.67 14.69 8.07
CA GLU A 128 7.17 14.71 6.68
C GLU A 128 5.87 13.92 6.55
#